data_AF-A0A1E4ZMN8-F1
#
_entry.id   AF-A0A1E4ZMN8-F1
#
_cell.length_a   1.000
_cell.length_b   1.000
_cell.length_c   1.000
_cell.angle_alpha   90.00
_cell.angle_beta   90.00
_cell.angle_gamma   90.00
#
_symmetry.space_group_name_H-M   'P 1'
#
loop_
_entity.id
_entity.type
_entity.pdbx_description
1 polymer ?
#
loop_
_entity_poly.entity_id
_entity_poly.type
_entity_poly.pdbx_seq_one_letter_code
_entity_poly.pdbx_strand_id
1 'polypeptide(L)'
;MGRSRYPPVRKALNLKVGDKVVFIARESGEVMIFPATREVNSIKGMIQKPVDPVSLVASDRRNFMQTSKAGTAIYRLFEQLPMMPRFTFERVRKLLDTSFPTATAAVKVLEDLDIVTETTGQRTNRQYSYIAYIESLIF
;
A
#
# COMPACT_ATOMS: atom_id res chain seq x y z
N MET A 1 -16.87 -13.38 24.36
CA MET A 1 -17.71 -12.93 23.23
C MET A 1 -16.97 -13.30 21.95
N GLY A 2 -17.39 -14.17 21.03
CA GLY A 2 -18.53 -15.06 20.95
C GLY A 2 -18.07 -16.45 20.50
N ARG A 3 -18.56 -17.49 21.18
CA ARG A 3 -18.29 -18.90 20.88
C ARG A 3 -18.94 -19.26 19.53
N SER A 4 -18.17 -19.91 18.66
CA SER A 4 -18.55 -20.44 17.35
C SER A 4 -19.98 -21.00 17.33
N ARG A 5 -20.84 -20.43 16.48
CA ARG A 5 -22.30 -20.61 16.52
C ARG A 5 -22.86 -21.56 15.46
N TYR A 6 -22.08 -22.49 14.89
CA TYR A 6 -22.57 -23.39 13.83
C TYR A 6 -22.01 -24.83 13.93
N PRO A 7 -22.65 -25.70 14.74
CA PRO A 7 -22.29 -27.11 14.88
C PRO A 7 -22.28 -27.96 13.58
N PRO A 8 -23.21 -27.81 12.62
CA PRO A 8 -23.27 -28.72 11.46
C PRO A 8 -22.06 -28.58 10.52
N VAL A 9 -21.48 -27.38 10.43
CA VAL A 9 -20.30 -27.12 9.58
C VAL A 9 -19.04 -27.81 10.11
N ARG A 10 -18.90 -27.94 11.45
CA ARG A 10 -17.73 -28.58 12.07
C ARG A 10 -17.67 -30.08 11.78
N LYS A 11 -18.84 -30.73 11.74
CA LYS A 11 -18.96 -32.17 11.46
C LYS A 11 -18.67 -32.47 9.98
N ALA A 12 -19.14 -31.62 9.07
CA ALA A 12 -18.88 -31.78 7.63
C ALA A 12 -17.40 -31.63 7.26
N LEU A 13 -16.63 -30.84 8.03
CA LEU A 13 -15.20 -30.60 7.79
C LEU A 13 -14.25 -31.45 8.67
N ASN A 14 -14.78 -32.38 9.47
CA ASN A 14 -14.00 -33.27 10.34
C ASN A 14 -12.98 -32.56 11.25
N LEU A 15 -13.33 -31.36 11.74
CA LEU A 15 -12.42 -30.51 12.53
C LEU A 15 -12.32 -31.01 13.98
N LYS A 16 -11.10 -31.18 14.47
CA LYS A 16 -10.80 -31.65 15.83
C LYS A 16 -10.74 -30.49 16.82
N VAL A 17 -10.81 -30.81 18.11
CA VAL A 17 -10.62 -29.83 19.19
C VAL A 17 -9.16 -29.38 19.18
N GLY A 18 -8.92 -28.13 18.77
CA GLY A 18 -7.57 -27.56 18.60
C GLY A 18 -7.36 -26.91 17.23
N ASP A 19 -8.16 -27.27 16.23
CA ASP A 19 -8.05 -26.72 14.88
C ASP A 19 -8.50 -25.25 14.87
N LYS A 20 -7.55 -24.33 14.62
CA LYS A 20 -7.82 -22.89 14.50
C LYS A 20 -8.38 -22.61 13.10
N VAL A 21 -9.67 -22.29 13.02
CA VAL A 21 -10.37 -21.95 11.77
C VAL A 21 -11.25 -20.71 11.98
N VAL A 22 -11.36 -19.86 10.95
CA VAL A 22 -12.22 -18.67 10.95
C VAL A 22 -13.38 -18.87 9.98
N PHE A 23 -14.60 -18.60 10.44
CA PHE A 23 -15.83 -18.70 9.65
C PHE A 23 -16.37 -17.31 9.39
N ILE A 24 -16.63 -16.97 8.13
CA ILE A 24 -17.24 -15.70 7.73
C ILE A 24 -18.54 -16.03 7.00
N ALA A 25 -19.67 -15.60 7.56
CA ALA A 25 -20.97 -15.72 6.92
C ALA A 25 -21.21 -14.51 6.02
N ARG A 26 -21.61 -14.75 4.77
CA ARG A 26 -22.07 -13.70 3.85
C ARG A 26 -23.58 -13.56 3.92
N GLU A 27 -24.09 -12.39 3.56
CA GLU A 27 -25.53 -12.08 3.51
C GLU A 27 -26.31 -13.01 2.55
N SER A 28 -25.62 -13.68 1.61
CA SER A 28 -26.17 -14.70 0.72
C SER A 28 -26.43 -16.06 1.37
N GLY A 29 -26.11 -16.24 2.66
CA GLY A 29 -26.20 -17.54 3.35
C GLY A 29 -25.02 -18.47 3.08
N GLU A 30 -24.03 -18.05 2.28
CA GLU A 30 -22.78 -18.77 2.05
C GLU A 30 -21.79 -18.55 3.22
N VAL A 31 -21.16 -19.63 3.69
CA VAL A 31 -20.15 -19.58 4.76
C VAL A 31 -18.80 -19.97 4.19
N MET A 32 -17.88 -19.00 4.12
CA MET A 32 -16.48 -19.27 3.75
C MET A 32 -15.65 -19.62 4.98
N ILE A 33 -14.79 -20.62 4.81
CA ILE A 33 -14.03 -21.25 5.90
C ILE A 33 -12.55 -21.13 5.58
N PHE A 34 -11.82 -20.43 6.44
CA PHE A 34 -10.38 -20.23 6.29
C PHE A 34 -9.61 -21.01 7.36
N PRO A 35 -8.64 -21.86 6.99
CA PRO A 35 -7.71 -22.44 7.95
C PRO A 35 -6.83 -21.33 8.55
N ALA A 36 -6.86 -21.15 9.87
CA ALA A 36 -6.10 -20.10 10.56
C ALA A 36 -4.63 -20.48 10.83
N THR A 37 -4.16 -21.59 10.25
CA THR A 37 -2.79 -22.10 10.39
C THR A 37 -2.27 -22.71 9.08
N ARG A 38 -2.52 -22.05 7.94
CA ARG A 38 -1.71 -22.40 6.76
C ARG A 38 -0.25 -22.12 7.09
N GLU A 39 0.58 -23.16 6.96
CA GLU A 39 2.01 -23.06 7.07
C GLU A 39 2.51 -21.88 6.23
N VAL A 40 3.22 -20.96 6.89
CA VAL A 40 3.74 -19.72 6.26
C VAL A 40 4.59 -20.00 5.01
N ASN A 41 5.19 -21.20 4.90
CA ASN A 41 6.00 -21.62 3.75
C ASN A 41 5.18 -21.93 2.50
N SER A 42 3.95 -22.42 2.63
CA SER A 42 3.05 -22.67 1.49
C SER A 42 2.41 -21.38 0.96
N ILE A 43 2.48 -20.30 1.74
CA ILE A 43 2.08 -18.95 1.37
C ILE A 43 3.23 -18.21 0.66
N LYS A 44 4.49 -18.62 0.90
CA LYS A 44 5.74 -17.98 0.45
C LYS A 44 5.90 -17.90 -1.08
N GLY A 45 5.06 -18.58 -1.85
CA GLY A 45 4.98 -18.47 -3.32
C GLY A 45 3.65 -17.91 -3.86
N MET A 46 2.64 -17.70 -3.01
CA MET A 46 1.33 -17.14 -3.38
C MET A 46 1.17 -15.67 -2.94
N ILE A 47 1.95 -15.24 -1.94
CA ILE A 47 2.13 -13.83 -1.58
C ILE A 47 3.43 -13.37 -2.24
N GLN A 48 3.37 -12.33 -3.05
CA GLN A 48 4.56 -11.70 -3.62
C GLN A 48 5.48 -11.30 -2.46
N LYS A 49 6.77 -11.67 -2.56
CA LYS A 49 7.78 -11.28 -1.58
C LYS A 49 7.67 -9.76 -1.35
N PRO A 50 7.67 -9.28 -0.08
CA PRO A 50 7.70 -7.85 0.17
C PRO A 50 8.84 -7.24 -0.63
N VAL A 51 8.51 -6.26 -1.48
CA VAL A 51 9.53 -5.56 -2.25
C VAL A 51 10.37 -4.80 -1.25
N ASP A 52 11.68 -5.04 -1.23
CA ASP A 52 12.57 -4.28 -0.37
C ASP A 52 12.42 -2.78 -0.69
N PRO A 53 12.25 -1.89 0.31
CA PRO A 53 11.99 -0.47 0.10
C PRO A 53 13.07 0.19 -0.78
N VAL A 54 14.33 -0.24 -0.68
CA VAL A 54 15.43 0.28 -1.51
C VAL A 54 15.27 -0.18 -2.96
N SER A 55 14.87 -1.43 -3.17
CA SER A 55 14.62 -1.98 -4.50
C SER A 55 13.41 -1.35 -5.19
N LEU A 56 12.37 -0.99 -4.42
CA LEU A 56 11.21 -0.25 -4.91
C LEU A 56 11.62 1.14 -5.40
N VAL A 57 12.29 1.93 -4.54
CA VAL A 57 12.75 3.28 -4.89
C VAL A 57 13.71 3.26 -6.09
N ALA A 58 14.61 2.28 -6.16
CA ALA A 58 15.51 2.14 -7.31
C ALA A 58 14.77 1.79 -8.62
N SER A 59 13.65 1.07 -8.54
CA SER A 59 12.84 0.73 -9.71
C SER A 59 12.01 1.93 -10.17
N ASP A 60 11.38 2.64 -9.24
CA ASP A 60 10.62 3.85 -9.56
C ASP A 60 11.52 4.98 -10.05
N ARG A 61 12.76 5.10 -9.54
CA ARG A 61 13.77 6.03 -10.08
C ARG A 61 14.10 5.73 -11.54
N ARG A 62 14.24 4.44 -11.90
CA ARG A 62 14.53 4.02 -13.28
C ARG A 62 13.36 4.33 -14.21
N ASN A 63 12.13 4.01 -13.79
CA ASN A 63 10.91 4.34 -14.53
C ASN A 63 10.78 5.86 -14.72
N PHE A 64 11.07 6.63 -13.67
CA PHE A 64 11.07 8.08 -13.71
C PHE A 64 12.13 8.64 -14.66
N MET A 65 13.35 8.11 -14.67
CA MET A 65 14.39 8.56 -15.61
C MET A 65 14.10 8.21 -17.07
N GLN A 66 13.24 7.24 -17.33
CA GLN A 66 12.82 6.88 -18.68
C GLN A 66 11.70 7.80 -19.22
N THR A 67 11.03 8.58 -18.37
CA THR A 67 10.04 9.56 -18.83
C THR A 67 10.71 10.88 -19.25
N SER A 68 10.28 11.42 -20.39
CA SER A 68 10.69 12.76 -20.86
C SER A 68 10.21 13.90 -19.94
N LYS A 69 9.33 13.61 -18.97
CA LYS A 69 8.83 14.56 -17.98
C LYS A 69 9.78 14.76 -16.78
N ALA A 70 10.96 14.12 -16.77
CA ALA A 70 11.89 14.16 -15.64
C ALA A 70 12.61 15.52 -15.49
N GLY A 71 11.98 16.46 -14.77
CA GLY A 71 12.58 17.75 -14.39
C GLY A 71 13.30 17.70 -13.04
N THR A 72 14.24 18.63 -12.82
CA THR A 72 15.04 18.72 -11.58
C THR A 72 14.20 18.82 -10.30
N ALA A 73 13.09 19.57 -10.32
CA ALA A 73 12.21 19.72 -9.16
C ALA A 73 11.49 18.41 -8.81
N ILE A 74 11.05 17.65 -9.82
CA ILE A 74 10.40 16.35 -9.64
C ILE A 74 11.40 15.33 -9.11
N TYR A 75 12.62 15.32 -9.66
CA TYR A 75 13.69 14.46 -9.17
C TYR A 75 14.01 14.73 -7.70
N ARG A 76 14.16 16.01 -7.32
CA ARG A 76 14.40 16.41 -5.92
C ARG A 76 13.25 15.98 -5.01
N LEU A 77 12.00 16.10 -5.46
CA LEU A 77 10.86 15.61 -4.69
C LEU A 77 10.92 14.10 -4.49
N PHE A 78 11.19 13.35 -5.55
CA PHE A 78 11.30 11.89 -5.53
C PHE A 78 12.35 11.41 -4.51
N GLU A 79 13.53 12.02 -4.50
CA GLU A 79 14.61 11.70 -3.56
C GLU A 79 14.22 11.93 -2.09
N GLN A 80 13.22 12.76 -1.81
CA GLN A 80 12.77 13.09 -0.46
C GLN A 80 11.64 12.18 0.02
N LEU A 81 11.01 11.41 -0.87
CA LEU A 81 9.90 10.51 -0.52
C LEU A 81 10.27 9.48 0.56
N PRO A 82 11.48 8.86 0.58
CA PRO A 82 11.84 7.91 1.63
C PRO A 82 11.86 8.51 3.04
N MET A 83 12.21 9.80 3.15
CA MET A 83 12.26 10.55 4.40
C MET A 83 10.94 11.28 4.71
N MET A 84 10.09 11.43 3.70
CA MET A 84 8.80 12.12 3.76
C MET A 84 7.76 11.38 2.92
N PRO A 85 7.36 10.15 3.30
CA PRO A 85 6.46 9.33 2.49
C PRO A 85 5.02 9.84 2.48
N ARG A 86 4.71 10.83 3.33
CA ARG A 86 3.44 11.56 3.37
C ARG A 86 3.72 13.06 3.35
N PHE A 87 3.07 13.80 2.46
CA PHE A 87 3.30 15.23 2.32
C PHE A 87 2.09 15.97 1.78
N THR A 88 2.15 17.29 1.84
CA THR A 88 1.17 18.22 1.23
C THR A 88 1.89 19.16 0.26
N PHE A 89 1.14 19.83 -0.62
CA PHE A 89 1.73 20.82 -1.55
C PHE A 89 2.53 21.92 -0.84
N GLU A 90 2.03 22.42 0.31
CA GLU A 90 2.74 23.41 1.13
C GLU A 90 4.12 22.91 1.57
N ARG A 91 4.19 21.64 1.99
CA ARG A 91 5.42 21.03 2.45
C ARG A 91 6.41 20.84 1.30
N VAL A 92 5.93 20.38 0.14
CA VAL A 92 6.74 20.25 -1.08
C VAL A 92 7.31 21.60 -1.51
N ARG A 93 6.46 22.63 -1.54
CA ARG A 93 6.84 23.99 -1.91
C ARG A 93 7.96 24.54 -1.03
N LYS A 94 7.82 24.40 0.30
CA LYS A 94 8.83 24.85 1.27
C LYS A 94 10.13 24.05 1.17
N LEU A 95 10.02 22.75 0.96
CA LEU A 95 11.18 21.86 0.92
C LEU A 95 12.02 22.05 -0.36
N LEU A 96 11.37 22.30 -1.50
CA LEU A 96 12.05 22.50 -2.78
C LEU A 96 12.41 23.97 -3.06
N ASP A 97 11.96 24.89 -2.21
CA ASP A 97 12.03 26.34 -2.41
C ASP A 97 11.49 26.77 -3.79
N THR A 98 10.28 26.30 -4.12
CA THR A 98 9.63 26.58 -5.42
C THR A 98 8.33 27.34 -5.27
N SER A 99 7.73 27.75 -6.39
CA SER A 99 6.37 28.27 -6.43
C SER A 99 5.33 27.13 -6.38
N PHE A 100 4.06 27.46 -6.09
CA PHE A 100 2.96 26.49 -6.11
C PHE A 100 2.78 25.83 -7.47
N PRO A 101 2.77 26.54 -8.63
CA PRO A 101 2.63 25.89 -9.93
C PRO A 101 3.69 24.81 -10.18
N THR A 102 4.94 25.07 -9.77
CA THR A 102 6.04 24.11 -9.91
C THR A 102 5.86 22.90 -8.98
N ALA A 103 5.49 23.11 -7.72
CA ALA A 103 5.21 22.02 -6.79
C ALA A 103 4.02 21.17 -7.27
N THR A 104 2.97 21.81 -7.78
CA THR A 104 1.80 21.14 -8.35
C THR A 104 2.15 20.29 -9.56
N ALA A 105 2.90 20.85 -10.50
CA ALA A 105 3.40 20.10 -11.65
C ALA A 105 4.26 18.91 -11.20
N ALA A 106 5.11 19.10 -10.17
CA ALA A 106 5.99 18.05 -9.70
C ALA A 106 5.26 16.86 -9.10
N VAL A 107 4.32 17.12 -8.19
CA VAL A 107 3.47 16.08 -7.58
C VAL A 107 2.61 15.41 -8.64
N LYS A 108 2.05 16.18 -9.58
CA LYS A 108 1.21 15.62 -10.66
C LYS A 108 1.97 14.65 -11.55
N VAL A 109 3.25 14.91 -11.85
CA VAL A 109 4.07 13.95 -12.60
C VAL A 109 4.31 12.66 -11.81
N LEU A 110 4.50 12.75 -10.49
CA LEU A 110 4.64 11.56 -9.65
C LEU A 110 3.32 10.78 -9.50
N GLU A 111 2.19 11.49 -9.49
CA GLU A 111 0.85 10.90 -9.49
C GLU A 111 0.53 10.23 -10.84
N ASP A 112 0.84 10.87 -11.96
CA ASP A 112 0.72 10.30 -13.32
C ASP A 112 1.55 9.01 -13.49
N LEU A 113 2.63 8.86 -12.71
CA LEU A 113 3.50 7.69 -12.70
C LEU A 113 3.11 6.64 -11.65
N ASP A 114 1.98 6.84 -10.95
CA ASP A 114 1.47 5.98 -9.89
C ASP A 114 2.44 5.78 -8.71
N ILE A 115 3.37 6.74 -8.51
CA ILE A 115 4.34 6.73 -7.40
C ILE A 115 3.69 7.29 -6.14
N VAL A 116 2.83 8.31 -6.26
CA VAL A 116 2.15 8.93 -5.12
C VAL A 116 0.66 9.03 -5.38
N THR A 117 -0.14 8.88 -4.32
CA THR A 117 -1.61 8.91 -4.40
C THR A 117 -2.17 9.91 -3.40
N GLU A 118 -3.18 10.70 -3.81
CA GLU A 118 -3.94 11.56 -2.90
C GLU A 118 -4.77 10.69 -1.94
N THR A 119 -4.59 10.86 -0.62
CA THR A 119 -5.26 10.04 0.40
C THR A 119 -6.38 10.76 1.16
N THR A 120 -6.55 12.08 1.02
CA THR A 120 -7.52 12.83 1.83
C THR A 120 -8.84 13.15 1.11
N GLY A 121 -8.86 13.17 -0.23
CA GLY A 121 -10.05 13.50 -1.02
C GLY A 121 -10.58 14.93 -0.78
N GLN A 122 -9.76 15.81 -0.20
CA GLN A 122 -10.18 17.17 0.19
C GLN A 122 -9.92 18.20 -0.90
N ARG A 123 -10.68 19.30 -0.91
CA ARG A 123 -10.46 20.39 -1.87
C ARG A 123 -9.18 21.18 -1.57
N THR A 124 -8.75 21.25 -0.31
CA THR A 124 -7.57 22.00 0.14
C THR A 124 -6.73 21.13 1.09
N ASN A 125 -5.45 21.50 1.28
CA ASN A 125 -4.50 20.76 2.12
C ASN A 125 -4.45 19.25 1.84
N ARG A 126 -4.52 18.90 0.55
CA ARG A 126 -4.46 17.52 0.06
C ARG A 126 -3.18 16.85 0.54
N GLN A 127 -3.32 15.65 1.06
CA GLN A 127 -2.19 14.83 1.46
C GLN A 127 -1.97 13.75 0.42
N TYR A 128 -0.70 13.61 0.03
CA TYR A 128 -0.23 12.57 -0.87
C TYR A 128 0.61 11.60 -0.09
N SER A 129 0.53 10.33 -0.47
CA SER A 129 1.27 9.25 0.17
C SER A 129 1.94 8.38 -0.87
N TYR A 130 3.19 8.01 -0.62
CA TYR A 130 3.88 6.96 -1.34
C TYR A 130 3.48 5.61 -0.74
N ILE A 131 2.29 5.14 -1.10
CA ILE A 131 1.64 3.99 -0.45
C ILE A 131 2.49 2.74 -0.58
N ALA A 132 2.98 2.43 -1.79
CA ALA A 132 3.82 1.26 -2.04
C ALA A 132 5.07 1.22 -1.14
N TYR A 133 5.70 2.38 -0.91
CA TYR A 133 6.83 2.49 0.01
C TYR A 133 6.40 2.29 1.47
N ILE A 134 5.33 2.92 1.92
CA ILE A 134 4.83 2.75 3.29
C ILE A 134 4.48 1.28 3.56
N GLU A 135 3.83 0.61 2.61
CA GLU A 135 3.49 -0.81 2.71
C GLU A 135 4.74 -1.68 2.78
N SER A 136 5.78 -1.37 2.00
CA SER A 136 7.05 -2.11 2.06
C SER A 136 7.77 -2.03 3.41
N LEU A 137 7.46 -1.04 4.26
CA LEU A 137 8.06 -0.90 5.60
C LEU A 137 7.33 -1.72 6.68
N ILE A 138 6.12 -2.19 6.40
CA ILE A 138 5.24 -2.83 7.39
C ILE A 138 5.41 -4.36 7.38
N PHE A 139 6.03 -4.91 6.35
CA PHE A 139 6.28 -6.35 6.16
C PHE A 139 7.72 -6.73 6.49
#